data_AF-A0A351XCN0-F1
#
_entry.id   AF-A0A351XCN0-F1
#
_cell.length_a   1.000
_cell.length_b   1.000
_cell.length_c   1.000
_cell.angle_alpha   90.00
_cell.angle_beta   90.00
_cell.angle_gamma   90.00
#
_symmetry.space_group_name_H-M   'P 1'
#
loop_
_entity.id
_entity.type
_entity.pdbx_description
1 polymer ?
#
loop_
_entity_poly.entity_id
_entity_poly.type
_entity_poly.pdbx_seq_one_letter_code
_entity_poly.pdbx_strand_id
1 'polypeptide(L)'
;MQTRRLGRTGHHSSLAILGGAAFAMDSPEEAGALLHEALDAGVNHLDIAPGYGSAERAAGPHLKAIRQRLFLACKTAETERDWALRRLDRSLERLQVDELDLYQAHGVTSLEVLDQRDEAFEVILEARDRGLTKFVGVTGHDLGAPAAHLEAIRRYDLDTVMFPVYPAVLADDDYRADVDALLAECAERDVGVMAIKAVAWRAWGDRTPDALSWYEPHRSDEAIERCVRFALSTPGIHAICRSEERRVGKECRSRG
;
A
#
# COMPACT_ATOMS: atom_id res chain seq x y z
N MET A 1 -8.48 18.05 -0.16
CA MET A 1 -8.15 16.73 0.43
C MET A 1 -8.02 16.85 1.96
N GLN A 2 -8.57 15.92 2.73
CA GLN A 2 -8.30 15.81 4.17
C GLN A 2 -7.03 14.98 4.39
N THR A 3 -6.28 15.27 5.46
CA THR A 3 -5.08 14.52 5.85
C THR A 3 -5.15 14.07 7.31
N ARG A 4 -4.41 13.00 7.63
CA ARG A 4 -4.17 12.53 9.02
C ARG A 4 -2.68 12.27 9.19
N ARG A 5 -2.15 12.55 10.39
CA ARG A 5 -0.78 12.18 10.74
C ARG A 5 -0.66 10.66 10.77
N LEU A 6 0.25 10.09 9.98
CA LEU A 6 0.47 8.65 9.88
C LEU A 6 1.40 8.16 11.01
N GLY A 7 0.83 7.87 12.18
CA GLY A 7 1.60 7.45 13.36
C GLY A 7 2.82 8.34 13.65
N ARG A 8 3.89 7.70 14.12
CA ARG A 8 5.18 8.32 14.47
C ARG A 8 5.98 8.85 13.28
N THR A 9 5.57 8.57 12.05
CA THR A 9 6.24 9.12 10.85
C THR A 9 6.14 10.65 10.77
N GLY A 10 5.14 11.24 11.43
CA GLY A 10 4.84 12.68 11.33
C GLY A 10 4.27 13.12 9.98
N HIS A 11 4.27 12.24 8.97
CA HIS A 11 3.72 12.53 7.65
C HIS A 11 2.20 12.72 7.74
N HIS A 12 1.70 13.87 7.27
CA HIS A 12 0.27 14.11 7.14
C HIS A 12 -0.23 13.55 5.82
N SER A 13 -0.56 12.27 5.82
CA SER A 13 -1.01 11.55 4.63
C SER A 13 -2.43 11.95 4.24
N SER A 14 -2.67 12.13 2.95
CA SER A 14 -4.01 12.20 2.40
C SER A 14 -4.81 10.97 2.79
N LEU A 15 -6.09 11.14 3.15
CA LEU A 15 -6.94 10.00 3.54
C LEU A 15 -6.99 8.91 2.45
N ALA A 16 -6.90 9.32 1.19
CA ALA A 16 -6.69 8.42 0.06
C ALA A 16 -5.21 8.42 -0.35
N ILE A 17 -4.58 7.25 -0.33
CA ILE A 17 -3.24 6.98 -0.85
C ILE A 17 -3.41 6.45 -2.28
N LEU A 18 -2.60 6.97 -3.20
CA LEU A 18 -2.55 6.51 -4.58
C LEU A 18 -1.83 5.16 -4.63
N GLY A 19 -2.58 4.08 -4.91
CA GLY A 19 -2.03 2.74 -5.05
C GLY A 19 -1.37 2.56 -6.42
N GLY A 20 -0.06 2.29 -6.42
CA GLY A 20 0.76 2.22 -7.63
C GLY A 20 0.41 1.07 -8.59
N ALA A 21 -0.43 0.11 -8.17
CA ALA A 21 -1.02 -0.86 -9.08
C ALA A 21 -1.88 -0.21 -10.18
N ALA A 22 -2.33 1.04 -9.99
CA ALA A 22 -2.98 1.83 -11.03
C ALA A 22 -2.10 2.03 -12.28
N PHE A 23 -0.78 2.04 -12.10
CA PHE A 23 0.20 2.25 -13.18
C PHE A 23 0.71 0.94 -13.80
N ALA A 24 0.14 -0.22 -13.44
CA ALA A 24 0.71 -1.52 -13.80
C ALA A 24 0.82 -1.76 -15.32
N MET A 25 0.02 -1.05 -16.12
CA MET A 25 -0.01 -1.14 -17.58
C MET A 25 0.20 0.21 -18.27
N ASP A 26 0.53 1.26 -17.51
CA ASP A 26 0.61 2.62 -18.03
C ASP A 26 1.94 2.86 -18.75
N SER A 27 1.90 3.71 -19.77
CA SER A 27 3.11 4.37 -20.30
C SER A 27 3.59 5.46 -19.32
N PRO A 28 4.84 5.94 -19.46
CA PRO A 28 5.29 7.09 -18.69
C PRO A 28 4.35 8.29 -18.81
N GLU A 29 3.86 8.62 -20.01
CA GLU A 29 2.96 9.77 -20.23
C GLU A 29 1.62 9.61 -19.48
N GLU A 30 1.03 8.41 -19.50
CA GLU A 30 -0.20 8.12 -18.77
C GLU A 30 0.01 8.21 -17.25
N ALA A 31 1.10 7.63 -16.75
CA ALA A 31 1.44 7.68 -15.33
C ALA A 31 1.68 9.13 -14.86
N GLY A 32 2.36 9.94 -15.67
CA GLY A 32 2.57 11.37 -15.40
C GLY A 32 1.26 12.13 -15.27
N ALA A 33 0.32 11.94 -16.21
CA ALA A 33 -0.99 12.59 -16.16
C ALA A 33 -1.75 12.24 -14.87
N LEU A 34 -1.81 10.96 -14.50
CA LEU A 34 -2.51 10.52 -13.29
C LEU A 34 -1.82 11.00 -12.00
N LEU A 35 -0.47 11.02 -11.95
CA LEU A 35 0.27 11.59 -10.83
C LEU A 35 -0.05 13.07 -10.60
N HIS A 36 -0.08 13.86 -11.68
CA HIS A 36 -0.41 15.27 -11.62
C HIS A 36 -1.87 15.50 -11.19
N GLU A 37 -2.80 14.75 -11.76
CA GLU A 37 -4.22 14.80 -11.38
C GLU A 37 -4.43 14.49 -9.89
N ALA A 38 -3.79 13.43 -9.39
CA ALA A 38 -3.87 13.06 -7.98
C ALA A 38 -3.29 14.14 -7.06
N LEU A 39 -2.12 14.69 -7.42
CA LEU A 39 -1.49 15.79 -6.67
C LEU A 39 -2.33 17.07 -6.66
N ASP A 40 -2.98 17.40 -7.77
CA ASP A 40 -3.85 18.58 -7.88
C ASP A 40 -5.17 18.39 -7.11
N ALA A 41 -5.64 17.14 -6.98
CA ALA A 41 -6.71 16.77 -6.04
C ALA A 41 -6.27 16.79 -4.56
N GLY A 42 -4.98 16.95 -4.29
CA GLY A 42 -4.38 17.05 -2.97
C GLY A 42 -3.96 15.71 -2.36
N VAL A 43 -3.91 14.62 -3.14
CA VAL A 43 -3.26 13.37 -2.74
C VAL A 43 -1.76 13.63 -2.62
N ASN A 44 -1.13 13.14 -1.55
CA ASN A 44 0.29 13.37 -1.30
C ASN A 44 1.07 12.10 -0.93
N HIS A 45 0.48 10.93 -1.11
CA HIS A 45 1.09 9.65 -0.78
C HIS A 45 0.88 8.67 -1.94
N LEU A 46 1.97 8.13 -2.48
CA LEU A 46 2.01 7.04 -3.46
C LEU A 46 2.57 5.78 -2.80
N ASP A 47 1.83 4.69 -2.88
CA ASP A 47 2.26 3.36 -2.43
C ASP A 47 2.46 2.42 -3.64
N ILE A 48 3.70 2.21 -4.06
CA ILE A 48 4.07 1.44 -5.26
C ILE A 48 4.81 0.14 -4.88
N ALA A 49 5.01 -0.77 -5.83
CA ALA A 49 5.79 -1.98 -5.61
C ALA A 49 6.40 -2.49 -6.92
N PRO A 50 7.55 -3.17 -6.87
CA PRO A 50 8.23 -3.73 -8.05
C PRO A 50 7.45 -4.85 -8.74
N GLY A 51 6.48 -5.46 -8.06
CA GLY A 51 5.60 -6.48 -8.62
C GLY A 51 4.44 -5.92 -9.47
N TYR A 52 4.24 -4.60 -9.49
CA TYR A 52 3.11 -3.97 -10.19
C TYR A 52 3.44 -3.65 -11.65
N GLY A 53 3.63 -4.68 -12.49
CA GLY A 53 3.79 -4.51 -13.94
C GLY A 53 4.84 -3.45 -14.33
N SER A 54 4.45 -2.46 -15.14
CA SER A 54 5.31 -1.33 -15.55
C SER A 54 5.40 -0.18 -14.52
N ALA A 55 4.69 -0.25 -13.39
CA ALA A 55 4.40 0.90 -12.54
C ALA A 55 5.64 1.73 -12.15
N GLU A 56 6.71 1.10 -11.64
CA GLU A 56 7.92 1.83 -11.23
C GLU A 56 8.56 2.55 -12.41
N ARG A 57 8.60 1.90 -13.58
CA ARG A 57 9.20 2.44 -14.80
C ARG A 57 8.33 3.53 -15.44
N ALA A 58 7.01 3.44 -15.28
CA ALA A 58 6.06 4.42 -15.78
C ALA A 58 6.06 5.68 -14.90
N ALA A 59 6.02 5.52 -13.57
CA ALA A 59 6.01 6.63 -12.63
C ALA A 59 7.38 7.33 -12.51
N GLY A 60 8.48 6.56 -12.52
CA GLY A 60 9.83 7.03 -12.22
C GLY A 60 10.27 8.32 -12.92
N PRO A 61 10.10 8.46 -14.25
CA PRO A 61 10.47 9.68 -14.98
C PRO A 61 9.86 10.99 -14.45
N HIS A 62 8.74 10.92 -13.71
CA HIS A 62 8.04 12.08 -13.19
C HIS A 62 8.37 12.38 -11.72
N LEU A 63 8.81 11.37 -10.97
CA LEU A 63 8.93 11.46 -9.51
C LEU A 63 9.88 12.56 -9.06
N LYS A 64 11.01 12.76 -9.77
CA LYS A 64 11.97 13.82 -9.45
C LYS A 64 11.34 15.21 -9.43
N ALA A 65 10.41 15.50 -10.36
CA ALA A 65 9.76 16.80 -10.46
C ALA A 65 8.75 17.06 -9.33
N ILE A 66 8.19 16.00 -8.74
CA ILE A 66 7.13 16.08 -7.74
C ILE A 66 7.57 15.59 -6.34
N ARG A 67 8.83 15.17 -6.19
CA ARG A 67 9.34 14.45 -5.00
C ARG A 67 9.07 15.16 -3.68
N GLN A 68 9.17 16.49 -3.66
CA GLN A 68 8.96 17.31 -2.46
C GLN A 68 7.48 17.42 -2.05
N ARG A 69 6.55 17.09 -2.94
CA ARG A 69 5.09 17.11 -2.71
C ARG A 69 4.53 15.73 -2.41
N LEU A 70 5.35 14.67 -2.51
CA LEU A 70 4.91 13.29 -2.53
C LEU A 70 5.68 12.46 -1.50
N PHE A 71 4.94 11.82 -0.60
CA PHE A 71 5.43 10.72 0.22
C PHE A 71 5.42 9.43 -0.61
N LEU A 72 6.60 8.89 -0.87
CA LEU A 72 6.81 7.74 -1.75
C LEU A 72 7.10 6.48 -0.94
N ALA A 73 6.15 5.55 -0.95
CA ALA A 73 6.29 4.23 -0.35
C ALA A 73 6.56 3.17 -1.42
N CYS A 74 7.53 2.29 -1.19
CA CYS A 74 7.80 1.11 -2.01
C CYS A 74 7.88 -0.16 -1.15
N LYS A 75 7.99 -1.33 -1.78
CA LYS A 75 7.93 -2.62 -1.09
C LYS A 75 8.89 -3.64 -1.66
N THR A 76 9.14 -4.70 -0.90
CA THR A 76 9.83 -5.90 -1.37
C THR A 76 9.12 -7.17 -0.94
N ALA A 77 9.00 -8.11 -1.87
CA ALA A 77 8.51 -9.47 -1.62
C ALA A 77 9.66 -10.47 -1.73
N GLU A 78 10.91 -10.06 -1.49
CA GLU A 78 12.09 -10.92 -1.46
C GLU A 78 12.35 -11.48 -0.05
N THR A 79 12.91 -12.69 0.02
CA THR A 79 13.09 -13.43 1.27
C THR A 79 14.54 -13.38 1.72
N GLU A 80 15.44 -13.76 0.82
CA GLU A 80 16.87 -13.80 1.08
C GLU A 80 17.48 -12.39 0.97
N ARG A 81 18.45 -12.10 1.84
CA ARG A 81 19.13 -10.80 1.96
C ARG A 81 19.60 -10.25 0.62
N ASP A 82 20.29 -11.10 -0.14
CA ASP A 82 20.90 -10.78 -1.42
C ASP A 82 19.88 -10.33 -2.47
N TRP A 83 18.72 -10.99 -2.49
CA TRP A 83 17.63 -10.62 -3.39
C TRP A 83 16.94 -9.34 -2.92
N ALA A 84 16.73 -9.16 -1.61
CA ALA A 84 16.14 -7.95 -1.05
C ALA A 84 16.99 -6.70 -1.35
N LEU A 85 18.33 -6.79 -1.23
CA LEU A 85 19.26 -5.71 -1.60
C LEU A 85 19.17 -5.38 -3.10
N ARG A 86 19.31 -6.40 -3.96
CA ARG A 86 19.17 -6.22 -5.42
C ARG A 86 17.80 -5.69 -5.83
N ARG A 87 16.76 -5.97 -5.04
CA ARG A 87 15.41 -5.47 -5.29
C ARG A 87 15.31 -3.99 -4.93
N LEU A 88 15.82 -3.59 -3.77
CA LEU A 88 15.85 -2.19 -3.35
C LEU A 88 16.59 -1.32 -4.38
N ASP A 89 17.81 -1.72 -4.76
CA ASP A 89 18.62 -0.97 -5.73
C ASP A 89 17.87 -0.78 -7.05
N ARG A 90 17.27 -1.87 -7.58
CA ARG A 90 16.49 -1.79 -8.82
C ARG A 90 15.23 -0.93 -8.70
N SER A 91 14.58 -0.92 -7.54
CA SER A 91 13.42 -0.06 -7.31
C SER A 91 13.83 1.42 -7.31
N LEU A 92 14.91 1.78 -6.61
CA LEU A 92 15.45 3.14 -6.61
C LEU A 92 15.84 3.59 -8.03
N GLU A 93 16.52 2.73 -8.79
CA GLU A 93 16.89 2.99 -10.19
C GLU A 93 15.66 3.23 -11.08
N ARG A 94 14.65 2.36 -11.00
CA ARG A 94 13.45 2.45 -11.85
C ARG A 94 12.60 3.67 -11.51
N LEU A 95 12.47 3.96 -10.21
CA LEU A 95 11.76 5.12 -9.70
C LEU A 95 12.56 6.42 -9.92
N GLN A 96 13.85 6.33 -10.26
CA GLN A 96 14.75 7.46 -10.47
C GLN A 96 14.81 8.39 -9.23
N VAL A 97 14.92 7.78 -8.05
CA VAL A 97 15.03 8.48 -6.77
C VAL A 97 16.21 7.95 -5.97
N ASP A 98 16.81 8.82 -5.15
CA ASP A 98 17.92 8.45 -4.28
C ASP A 98 17.43 7.79 -2.97
N GLU A 99 16.23 8.14 -2.52
CA GLU A 99 15.62 7.64 -1.29
C GLU A 99 14.09 7.48 -1.41
N LEU A 100 13.55 6.54 -0.63
CA LEU A 100 12.12 6.36 -0.37
C LEU A 100 11.71 7.08 0.91
N ASP A 101 10.44 7.46 1.06
CA ASP A 101 9.96 7.87 2.38
C ASP A 101 9.58 6.66 3.24
N LEU A 102 9.08 5.58 2.62
CA LEU A 102 8.69 4.35 3.33
C LEU A 102 9.07 3.10 2.52
N TYR A 103 9.74 2.14 3.15
CA TYR A 103 10.04 0.84 2.54
C TYR A 103 9.45 -0.32 3.34
N GLN A 104 8.71 -1.21 2.68
CA GLN A 104 7.86 -2.17 3.38
C GLN A 104 8.09 -3.63 2.97
N ALA A 105 7.95 -4.55 3.91
CA ALA A 105 7.84 -5.97 3.63
C ALA A 105 6.47 -6.26 2.97
N HIS A 106 6.48 -6.88 1.79
CA HIS A 106 5.28 -7.07 0.97
C HIS A 106 4.69 -8.46 1.14
N GLY A 107 3.43 -8.53 1.53
CA GLY A 107 2.65 -9.78 1.50
C GLY A 107 2.96 -10.72 2.67
N VAL A 108 3.25 -10.17 3.85
CA VAL A 108 3.35 -10.97 5.08
C VAL A 108 1.94 -11.29 5.57
N THR A 109 1.54 -12.55 5.48
CA THR A 109 0.15 -12.99 5.74
C THR A 109 0.02 -14.14 6.73
N SER A 110 1.15 -14.62 7.28
CA SER A 110 1.18 -15.64 8.33
C SER A 110 2.48 -15.54 9.13
N LEU A 111 2.54 -16.18 10.29
CA LEU A 111 3.76 -16.29 11.08
C LEU A 111 4.85 -17.08 10.34
N GLU A 112 4.47 -18.11 9.57
CA GLU A 112 5.42 -18.87 8.74
C GLU A 112 6.08 -17.97 7.69
N VAL A 113 5.30 -17.12 7.00
CA VAL A 113 5.86 -16.15 6.06
C VAL A 113 6.72 -15.13 6.79
N LEU A 114 6.31 -14.66 7.97
CA LEU A 114 7.13 -13.75 8.78
C LEU A 114 8.49 -14.37 9.15
N ASP A 115 8.49 -15.61 9.62
CA ASP A 115 9.69 -16.36 10.02
C ASP A 115 10.64 -16.56 8.84
N GLN A 116 10.12 -16.81 7.64
CA GLN A 116 10.93 -16.95 6.44
C GLN A 116 11.59 -15.62 6.02
N ARG A 117 11.03 -14.47 6.41
CA ARG A 117 11.40 -13.14 5.88
C ARG A 117 12.39 -12.37 6.76
N ASP A 118 12.97 -13.01 7.78
CA ASP A 118 13.89 -12.38 8.75
C ASP A 118 15.00 -11.56 8.05
N GLU A 119 15.74 -12.19 7.13
CA GLU A 119 16.78 -11.52 6.33
C GLU A 119 16.27 -10.31 5.53
N ALA A 120 15.03 -10.36 5.02
CA ALA A 120 14.45 -9.23 4.30
C ALA A 120 14.08 -8.07 5.23
N PHE A 121 13.62 -8.36 6.45
CA PHE A 121 13.38 -7.34 7.48
C PHE A 121 14.69 -6.67 7.91
N GLU A 122 15.78 -7.43 8.07
CA GLU A 122 17.10 -6.86 8.33
C GLU A 122 17.52 -5.88 7.22
N VAL A 123 17.35 -6.24 5.94
CA VAL A 123 17.65 -5.33 4.82
C VAL A 123 16.79 -4.07 4.84
N ILE A 124 15.49 -4.19 5.19
CA ILE A 124 14.59 -3.04 5.28
C ILE A 124 15.05 -2.08 6.39
N LEU A 125 15.42 -2.62 7.56
CA LEU A 125 15.93 -1.84 8.69
C LEU A 125 17.31 -1.21 8.37
N GLU A 126 18.23 -1.97 7.80
CA GLU A 126 19.53 -1.46 7.33
C GLU A 126 19.35 -0.34 6.29
N ALA A 127 18.37 -0.45 5.40
CA ALA A 127 18.08 0.59 4.41
C ALA A 127 17.65 1.90 5.08
N ARG A 128 16.90 1.83 6.19
CA ARG A 128 16.57 3.01 7.01
C ARG A 128 17.82 3.60 7.65
N ASP A 129 18.64 2.76 8.29
CA ASP A 129 19.84 3.20 9.00
C ASP A 129 20.88 3.82 8.04
N ARG A 130 20.89 3.37 6.77
CA ARG A 130 21.73 3.93 5.70
C ARG A 130 21.13 5.16 5.00
N GLY A 131 19.91 5.57 5.36
CA GLY A 131 19.22 6.71 4.75
C GLY A 131 18.67 6.46 3.34
N LEU A 132 18.53 5.20 2.91
CA LEU A 132 17.86 4.86 1.64
C LEU A 132 16.33 4.89 1.78
N THR A 133 15.84 4.82 3.01
CA THR A 133 14.44 5.11 3.34
C THR A 133 14.33 5.84 4.68
N LYS A 134 13.27 6.61 4.88
CA LYS A 134 13.03 7.31 6.17
C LYS A 134 12.29 6.44 7.18
N PHE A 135 11.36 5.61 6.70
CA PHE A 135 10.48 4.81 7.51
C PHE A 135 10.38 3.38 6.96
N VAL A 136 9.99 2.46 7.82
CA VAL A 136 9.85 1.04 7.47
C VAL A 136 8.47 0.51 7.84
N GLY A 137 8.02 -0.55 7.18
CA GLY A 137 6.71 -1.13 7.47
C GLY A 137 6.49 -2.53 6.95
N VAL A 138 5.27 -3.02 7.15
CA VAL A 138 4.84 -4.35 6.70
C VAL A 138 3.44 -4.28 6.11
N THR A 139 3.22 -5.06 5.05
CA THR A 139 1.95 -5.11 4.33
C THR A 139 1.51 -6.56 4.15
N GLY A 140 0.19 -6.80 4.18
CA GLY A 140 -0.39 -8.13 4.01
C GLY A 140 -1.75 -8.02 3.37
N HIS A 141 -2.11 -8.99 2.53
CA HIS A 141 -3.34 -8.94 1.72
C HIS A 141 -4.44 -9.87 2.23
N ASP A 142 -4.11 -10.84 3.08
CA ASP A 142 -5.01 -11.94 3.44
C ASP A 142 -5.39 -11.92 4.92
N LEU A 143 -6.20 -12.91 5.32
CA LEU A 143 -6.84 -12.94 6.63
C LEU A 143 -5.85 -13.09 7.79
N GLY A 144 -4.70 -13.74 7.59
CA GLY A 144 -3.67 -13.85 8.63
C GLY A 144 -2.77 -12.62 8.78
N ALA A 145 -2.97 -11.58 7.96
CA ALA A 145 -2.14 -10.37 8.01
C ALA A 145 -2.15 -9.66 9.38
N PRO A 146 -3.29 -9.43 10.06
CA PRO A 146 -3.26 -8.69 11.33
C PRO A 146 -2.46 -9.41 12.42
N ALA A 147 -2.64 -10.73 12.58
CA ALA A 147 -1.86 -11.53 13.52
C ALA A 147 -0.36 -11.54 13.19
N ALA A 148 -0.01 -11.71 11.91
CA ALA A 148 1.38 -11.67 11.48
C ALA A 148 2.02 -10.29 11.67
N HIS A 149 1.28 -9.21 11.41
CA HIS A 149 1.76 -7.84 11.59
C HIS A 149 1.93 -7.48 13.07
N LEU A 150 1.04 -7.97 13.94
CA LEU A 150 1.18 -7.79 15.39
C LEU A 150 2.50 -8.40 15.88
N GLU A 151 2.81 -9.60 15.42
CA GLU A 151 4.09 -10.22 15.74
C GLU A 151 5.27 -9.47 15.09
N ALA A 152 5.12 -9.00 13.84
CA ALA A 152 6.16 -8.24 13.16
C ALA A 152 6.53 -6.93 13.89
N ILE A 153 5.54 -6.15 14.37
CA ILE A 153 5.81 -4.90 15.13
C ILE A 153 6.37 -5.15 16.54
N ARG A 154 6.27 -6.39 17.05
CA ARG A 154 6.91 -6.82 18.30
C ARG A 154 8.36 -7.23 18.09
N ARG A 155 8.66 -7.88 16.97
CA ARG A 155 10.02 -8.33 16.60
C ARG A 155 10.88 -7.22 16.03
N TYR A 156 10.30 -6.33 15.22
CA TYR A 156 11.01 -5.31 14.47
C TYR A 156 10.47 -3.91 14.80
N ASP A 157 11.34 -2.91 14.77
CA ASP A 157 10.95 -1.51 14.96
C ASP A 157 10.34 -0.94 13.67
N LEU A 158 9.05 -1.20 13.46
CA LEU A 158 8.30 -0.79 12.25
C LEU A 158 7.46 0.47 12.47
N ASP A 159 7.47 1.37 11.50
CA ASP A 159 6.73 2.64 11.58
C ASP A 159 5.29 2.52 11.07
N THR A 160 5.02 1.56 10.19
CA THR A 160 3.69 1.39 9.58
C THR A 160 3.27 -0.07 9.37
N VAL A 161 1.96 -0.30 9.37
CA VAL A 161 1.32 -1.55 8.95
C VAL A 161 0.25 -1.27 7.90
N MET A 162 0.08 -2.19 6.96
CA MET A 162 -0.99 -2.14 5.96
C MET A 162 -1.69 -3.49 5.80
N PHE A 163 -3.02 -3.51 5.95
CA PHE A 163 -3.82 -4.74 5.87
C PHE A 163 -5.27 -4.46 5.45
N PRO A 164 -6.06 -5.49 5.09
CA PRO A 164 -7.44 -5.30 4.63
C PRO A 164 -8.38 -4.77 5.72
N VAL A 165 -9.15 -3.73 5.41
CA VAL A 165 -10.22 -3.24 6.31
C VAL A 165 -11.44 -2.88 5.47
N TYR A 166 -12.45 -3.74 5.50
CA TYR A 166 -13.71 -3.55 4.78
C TYR A 166 -14.85 -4.29 5.51
N PRO A 167 -16.13 -3.94 5.25
CA PRO A 167 -17.24 -4.43 6.08
C PRO A 167 -17.33 -5.96 6.16
N ALA A 168 -17.14 -6.65 5.03
CA ALA A 168 -17.28 -8.11 4.98
C ALA A 168 -16.15 -8.86 5.72
N VAL A 169 -14.93 -8.30 5.79
CA VAL A 169 -13.83 -8.98 6.49
C VAL A 169 -13.90 -8.78 8.00
N LEU A 170 -14.31 -7.59 8.47
CA LEU A 170 -14.49 -7.31 9.90
C LEU A 170 -15.77 -7.93 10.49
N ALA A 171 -16.60 -8.57 9.66
CA ALA A 171 -17.73 -9.37 10.12
C ALA A 171 -17.30 -10.76 10.62
N ASP A 172 -16.09 -11.21 10.27
CA ASP A 172 -15.49 -12.42 10.82
C ASP A 172 -14.93 -12.12 12.22
N ASP A 173 -15.37 -12.88 13.22
CA ASP A 173 -15.05 -12.59 14.62
C ASP A 173 -13.57 -12.84 14.95
N ASP A 174 -12.95 -13.85 14.33
CA ASP A 174 -11.52 -14.17 14.54
C ASP A 174 -10.65 -13.08 13.90
N TYR A 175 -10.96 -12.69 12.66
CA TYR A 175 -10.27 -11.59 11.99
C TYR A 175 -10.40 -10.27 12.77
N ARG A 176 -11.61 -9.97 13.27
CA ARG A 176 -11.84 -8.76 14.07
C ARG A 176 -11.02 -8.78 15.35
N ALA A 177 -10.93 -9.92 16.04
CA ALA A 177 -10.12 -10.05 17.25
C ALA A 177 -8.62 -9.79 16.97
N ASP A 178 -8.09 -10.33 15.87
CA ASP A 178 -6.69 -10.08 15.47
C ASP A 178 -6.45 -8.61 15.08
N VAL A 179 -7.41 -7.97 14.40
CA VAL A 179 -7.35 -6.54 14.07
C VAL A 179 -7.37 -5.68 15.33
N ASP A 180 -8.28 -5.95 16.27
CA ASP A 180 -8.38 -5.19 17.52
C ASP A 180 -7.08 -5.29 18.34
N ALA A 181 -6.48 -6.49 18.41
CA ALA A 181 -5.19 -6.70 19.07
C ALA A 181 -4.04 -5.92 18.38
N LEU A 182 -3.98 -5.96 17.04
CA LEU A 182 -3.00 -5.19 16.29
C LEU A 182 -3.17 -3.68 16.50
N LEU A 183 -4.40 -3.17 16.40
CA LEU A 183 -4.68 -1.74 16.54
C LEU A 183 -4.35 -1.22 17.94
N ALA A 184 -4.59 -2.02 18.99
CA ALA A 184 -4.20 -1.68 20.35
C ALA A 184 -2.68 -1.49 20.48
N GLU A 185 -1.89 -2.45 19.98
CA GLU A 185 -0.43 -2.37 20.01
C GLU A 185 0.09 -1.20 19.12
N CYS A 186 -0.52 -0.97 17.96
CA CYS A 186 -0.20 0.18 17.11
C CYS A 186 -0.47 1.51 17.81
N ALA A 187 -1.56 1.62 18.57
CA ALA A 187 -1.88 2.83 19.32
C ALA A 187 -0.86 3.09 20.45
N GLU A 188 -0.43 2.04 21.17
CA GLU A 188 0.58 2.15 22.22
C GLU A 188 1.96 2.58 21.68
N ARG A 189 2.33 2.09 20.49
CA ARG A 189 3.63 2.36 19.86
C ARG A 189 3.65 3.53 18.87
N ASP A 190 2.50 4.19 18.70
CA ASP A 190 2.26 5.21 17.66
C ASP A 190 2.62 4.73 16.24
N VAL A 191 2.27 3.49 15.88
CA VAL A 191 2.48 2.93 14.53
C VAL A 191 1.40 3.42 13.58
N GLY A 192 1.79 3.85 12.37
CA GLY A 192 0.87 4.26 11.33
C GLY A 192 0.11 3.08 10.73
N VAL A 193 -1.20 3.20 10.58
CA VAL A 193 -2.07 2.11 10.07
C VAL A 193 -2.76 2.52 8.79
N MET A 194 -2.55 1.75 7.74
CA MET A 194 -3.14 1.95 6.42
C MET A 194 -4.06 0.77 6.08
N ALA A 195 -5.24 1.08 5.55
CA ALA A 195 -6.20 0.07 5.13
C ALA A 195 -6.13 -0.14 3.61
N ILE A 196 -6.24 -1.40 3.18
CA ILE A 196 -6.44 -1.76 1.76
C ILE A 196 -7.78 -2.47 1.59
N LYS A 197 -8.17 -2.65 0.31
CA LYS A 197 -9.38 -3.40 -0.06
C LYS A 197 -10.67 -2.80 0.50
N ALA A 198 -10.68 -1.50 0.83
CA ALA A 198 -11.80 -0.83 1.50
C ALA A 198 -13.14 -1.02 0.75
N VAL A 199 -13.09 -1.10 -0.59
CA VAL A 199 -14.26 -1.27 -1.47
C VAL A 199 -14.50 -2.71 -1.91
N ALA A 200 -13.86 -3.69 -1.27
CA ALA A 200 -14.03 -5.09 -1.62
C ALA A 200 -15.44 -5.59 -1.33
N TRP A 201 -16.02 -6.26 -2.33
CA TRP A 201 -17.30 -6.93 -2.19
C TRP A 201 -17.11 -8.44 -2.00
N ARG A 202 -16.32 -9.08 -2.88
CA ARG A 202 -16.03 -10.53 -2.84
C ARG A 202 -14.87 -10.92 -3.75
N ALA A 203 -14.43 -12.17 -3.67
CA ALA A 203 -13.49 -12.75 -4.62
C ALA A 203 -14.09 -12.82 -6.04
N TRP A 204 -13.24 -12.72 -7.07
CA TRP A 204 -13.67 -12.88 -8.46
C TRP A 204 -14.24 -14.29 -8.73
N GLY A 205 -13.66 -15.33 -8.13
CA GLY A 205 -14.02 -16.72 -8.46
C GLY A 205 -13.73 -17.00 -9.93
N ASP A 206 -14.65 -17.67 -10.62
CA ASP A 206 -14.49 -18.02 -12.05
C ASP A 206 -14.78 -16.86 -13.03
N ARG A 207 -15.03 -15.65 -12.51
CA ARG A 207 -15.41 -14.50 -13.33
C ARG A 207 -14.18 -13.78 -13.86
N THR A 208 -14.27 -13.30 -15.10
CA THR A 208 -13.24 -12.47 -15.71
C THR A 208 -13.17 -11.11 -15.01
N PRO A 209 -12.02 -10.72 -14.44
CA PRO A 209 -11.86 -9.39 -13.84
C PRO A 209 -12.03 -8.27 -14.87
N ASP A 210 -12.83 -7.25 -14.53
CA ASP A 210 -13.01 -6.02 -15.32
C ASP A 210 -12.45 -4.76 -14.63
N ALA A 211 -11.72 -4.96 -13.53
CA ALA A 211 -11.03 -3.93 -12.75
C ALA A 211 -9.62 -4.41 -12.38
N LEU A 212 -8.71 -3.47 -12.11
CA LEU A 212 -7.31 -3.78 -11.74
C LEU A 212 -7.17 -4.38 -10.34
N SER A 213 -8.28 -4.63 -9.64
CA SER A 213 -8.31 -5.20 -8.29
C SER A 213 -8.28 -6.73 -8.31
N TRP A 214 -7.63 -7.33 -7.30
CA TRP A 214 -7.63 -8.77 -7.03
C TRP A 214 -8.95 -9.31 -6.45
N TYR A 215 -9.95 -8.45 -6.33
CA TYR A 215 -11.27 -8.73 -5.80
C TYR A 215 -12.31 -8.00 -6.65
N GLU A 216 -13.56 -8.46 -6.63
CA GLU A 216 -14.67 -7.71 -7.23
C GLU A 216 -15.02 -6.53 -6.31
N PRO A 217 -14.92 -5.28 -6.79
CA PRO A 217 -15.23 -4.11 -5.98
C PRO A 217 -16.73 -3.80 -6.00
N HIS A 218 -17.20 -3.07 -5.00
CA HIS A 218 -18.47 -2.36 -5.08
C HIS A 218 -18.44 -1.36 -6.26
N ARG A 219 -19.56 -1.25 -6.99
CA ARG A 219 -19.64 -0.50 -8.26
C ARG A 219 -20.49 0.77 -8.20
N SER A 220 -21.38 0.91 -7.23
CA SER A 220 -22.18 2.12 -7.08
C SER A 220 -21.47 3.12 -6.19
N ASP A 221 -21.60 4.41 -6.52
CA ASP A 221 -20.99 5.51 -5.76
C ASP A 221 -21.41 5.44 -4.28
N GLU A 222 -22.69 5.17 -4.02
CA GLU A 222 -23.21 5.00 -2.65
C GLU A 222 -22.53 3.85 -1.89
N ALA A 223 -22.33 2.70 -2.53
CA ALA A 223 -21.68 1.56 -1.87
C ALA A 223 -20.18 1.84 -1.65
N ILE A 224 -19.51 2.44 -2.63
CA ILE A 224 -18.11 2.87 -2.52
C ILE A 224 -17.95 3.88 -1.38
N GLU A 225 -18.82 4.89 -1.29
CA GLU A 225 -18.79 5.90 -0.23
C GLU A 225 -18.99 5.25 1.15
N ARG A 226 -19.96 4.34 1.28
CA ARG A 226 -20.20 3.61 2.54
C ARG A 226 -19.00 2.78 2.96
N CYS A 227 -18.38 2.08 2.02
CA CYS A 227 -17.17 1.27 2.24
C CYS A 227 -15.98 2.11 2.67
N VAL A 228 -15.72 3.23 1.97
CA VAL A 228 -14.66 4.19 2.31
C VAL A 228 -14.90 4.80 3.69
N ARG A 229 -16.13 5.24 3.97
CA ARG A 229 -16.50 5.80 5.27
C ARG A 229 -16.31 4.78 6.38
N PHE A 230 -16.73 3.54 6.16
CA PHE A 230 -16.52 2.45 7.12
C PHE A 230 -15.04 2.31 7.48
N ALA A 231 -14.16 2.09 6.50
CA ALA A 231 -12.73 1.91 6.74
C ALA A 231 -12.09 3.12 7.44
N LEU A 232 -12.44 4.34 7.03
CA LEU A 232 -11.92 5.57 7.65
C LEU A 232 -12.52 5.91 9.02
N SER A 233 -13.66 5.31 9.36
CA SER A 233 -14.33 5.42 10.67
C SER A 233 -13.86 4.38 11.67
N THR A 234 -13.23 3.29 11.20
CA THR A 234 -12.59 2.30 12.08
C THR A 234 -11.49 2.99 12.90
N PRO A 235 -11.59 2.98 14.25
CA PRO A 235 -10.58 3.60 15.11
C PRO A 235 -9.17 3.08 14.80
N GLY A 236 -8.17 3.96 14.83
CA GLY A 236 -6.78 3.61 14.52
C GLY A 236 -6.40 3.63 13.03
N ILE A 237 -7.37 3.64 12.09
CA ILE A 237 -7.06 3.73 10.65
C ILE A 237 -6.74 5.17 10.24
N HIS A 238 -5.57 5.37 9.62
CA HIS A 238 -5.07 6.69 9.24
C HIS A 238 -5.36 7.05 7.78
N ALA A 239 -5.32 6.07 6.88
CA ALA A 239 -5.56 6.27 5.45
C ALA A 239 -5.99 4.96 4.77
N ILE A 240 -6.55 5.08 3.57
CA ILE A 240 -6.86 3.95 2.69
C ILE A 240 -5.99 4.01 1.44
N CYS A 241 -5.37 2.89 1.07
CA CYS A 241 -4.65 2.75 -0.20
C CYS A 241 -5.55 2.12 -1.26
N ARG A 242 -5.65 2.80 -2.40
CA ARG A 242 -6.61 2.47 -3.47
C ARG A 242 -5.95 2.57 -4.84
N SER A 243 -6.16 1.55 -5.66
CA SER A 243 -5.76 1.51 -7.07
C SER A 243 -6.95 1.32 -8.02
N GLU A 244 -8.17 1.25 -7.49
CA GLU A 244 -9.32 0.66 -8.20
C GLU A 244 -10.10 1.63 -9.10
N GLU A 245 -9.61 2.86 -9.32
CA GLU A 245 -10.35 3.86 -10.09
C GLU A 245 -10.32 3.60 -11.61
N ARG A 246 -9.41 2.74 -12.09
CA ARG A 246 -9.28 2.37 -13.51
C ARG A 246 -9.88 0.98 -13.79
N ARG A 247 -10.91 0.94 -14.66
CA ARG A 247 -11.44 -0.30 -15.24
C ARG A 247 -10.40 -0.94 -16.17
N VAL A 248 -10.37 -2.26 -16.23
CA VAL A 248 -9.56 -3.01 -17.20
C VAL A 248 -10.23 -2.87 -18.56
N GLY A 249 -9.68 -2.00 -19.41
CA GLY A 249 -10.09 -1.86 -20.81
C GLY A 249 -10.42 -0.42 -21.23
N LYS A 250 -9.48 0.23 -21.93
CA LYS A 250 -9.79 1.19 -23.00
C LYS A 250 -9.81 0.43 -24.32
N GLU A 251 -10.93 -0.22 -24.64
CA GLU A 251 -11.33 -0.50 -26.03
C GLU A 251 -12.85 -0.36 -26.14
N CYS A 252 -13.32 0.89 -26.17
CA CYS A 252 -14.54 1.32 -26.87
C CYS A 252 -14.81 2.79 -26.56
N ARG A 253 -14.08 3.71 -27.22
CA ARG A 253 -14.55 5.08 -27.46
C ARG A 253 -13.71 5.78 -28.54
N SER A 254 -13.85 5.28 -29.76
CA SER A 254 -13.83 6.05 -31.01
C SER A 254 -14.40 5.13 -32.10
N ARG A 255 -15.72 4.99 -32.23
CA ARG A 255 -16.48 5.74 -33.26
C ARG A 255 -15.63 6.78 -34.01
N GLY A 256 -14.94 6.31 -35.04
CA GLY A 256 -14.87 6.94 -36.36
C GLY A 256 -15.48 5.97 -37.34
#